data_AF-A0A949N4Y6-F1
#
_entry.id   AF-A0A949N4Y6-F1
#
_cell.length_a   1.000
_cell.length_b   1.000
_cell.length_c   1.000
_cell.angle_alpha   90.00
_cell.angle_beta   90.00
_cell.angle_gamma   90.00
#
_symmetry.space_group_name_H-M   'P 1'
#
loop_
_entity.id
_entity.type
_entity.pdbx_description
1 polymer ?
#
loop_
_entity_poly.entity_id
_entity_poly.type
_entity_poly.pdbx_seq_one_letter_code
_entity_poly.pdbx_strand_id
1 'polypeptide(L)'
;MRAPLTVYMEVTRDCNLSCRHCLIPKEKRDMPLESARCLLDQLVKEQVFKVYFTGGEPLLYPGLLDLLQSIKGKSIWSLVQTNGLLVTDDYA
;
A
#
# COMPACT_ATOMS: atom_id res chain seq x y z
N MET A 1 2.23 10.29 22.56
CA MET A 1 2.25 9.62 21.24
C MET A 1 2.38 10.70 20.18
N ARG A 2 3.42 10.67 19.33
CA ARG A 2 3.67 11.70 18.30
C ARG A 2 3.25 11.26 16.89
N ALA A 3 3.16 9.95 16.64
CA ALA A 3 2.74 9.36 15.36
C ALA A 3 1.78 8.17 15.59
N PRO A 4 0.95 7.79 14.61
CA PRO A 4 0.09 6.61 14.71
C PRO A 4 0.91 5.32 14.73
N LEU A 5 0.39 4.28 15.41
CA LEU A 5 1.02 2.95 15.42
C LEU A 5 0.95 2.28 14.04
N THR A 6 -0.12 2.51 13.29
CA THR A 6 -0.37 1.85 12.00
C THR A 6 -1.03 2.82 11.03
N VAL A 7 -0.56 2.83 9.79
CA VAL A 7 -1.15 3.60 8.68
C VAL A 7 -1.62 2.66 7.59
N TYR A 8 -2.84 2.86 7.12
CA TYR A 8 -3.39 2.20 5.92
C TYR A 8 -3.24 3.16 4.75
N MET A 9 -2.39 2.80 3.79
CA MET A 9 -2.10 3.58 2.61
C MET A 9 -2.86 2.99 1.42
N GLU A 10 -3.96 3.64 1.04
CA GLU A 10 -4.70 3.35 -0.18
C GLU A 10 -3.88 3.85 -1.39
N VAL A 11 -3.17 2.94 -2.07
CA VAL A 11 -2.30 3.29 -3.21
C VAL A 11 -3.06 3.36 -4.53
N THR A 12 -4.18 2.66 -4.63
CA THR A 12 -5.09 2.68 -5.78
C THR A 12 -6.52 2.37 -5.34
N ARG A 13 -7.51 2.85 -6.10
CA ARG A 13 -8.91 2.39 -6.01
C ARG A 13 -9.32 1.43 -7.13
N ASP A 14 -8.41 1.14 -8.07
CA ASP A 14 -8.65 0.15 -9.10
C ASP A 14 -8.65 -1.25 -8.50
N CYS A 15 -9.55 -2.12 -8.97
CA CYS A 15 -9.70 -3.47 -8.46
C CYS A 15 -10.21 -4.41 -9.56
N ASN A 16 -9.64 -5.60 -9.66
CA ASN A 16 -10.08 -6.64 -10.57
C ASN A 16 -11.36 -7.37 -10.11
N LEU A 17 -11.88 -7.05 -8.92
CA LEU A 17 -13.13 -7.59 -8.37
C LEU A 17 -14.22 -6.51 -8.20
N SER A 18 -15.43 -6.96 -7.85
CA SER A 18 -16.60 -6.11 -7.56
C SER A 18 -17.40 -6.72 -6.38
N CYS A 19 -16.74 -6.91 -5.24
CA CYS A 19 -17.31 -7.60 -4.08
C CYS A 19 -18.56 -6.88 -3.54
N ARG A 20 -19.62 -7.63 -3.23
CA ARG A 20 -20.89 -7.06 -2.72
C ARG A 20 -20.76 -6.31 -1.39
N HIS A 21 -19.74 -6.64 -0.60
CA HIS A 21 -19.45 -6.06 0.70
C HIS A 21 -18.27 -5.08 0.66
N CYS A 22 -17.80 -4.66 -0.52
CA CYS A 22 -16.68 -3.73 -0.63
C CYS A 22 -17.11 -2.34 -0.13
N LEU A 23 -16.31 -1.76 0.75
CA LEU A 23 -16.52 -0.40 1.26
C LEU A 23 -15.81 0.66 0.41
N ILE A 24 -14.93 0.24 -0.51
CA ILE A 24 -14.13 1.13 -1.34
C ILE A 24 -14.83 1.28 -2.71
N PRO A 25 -15.16 2.51 -3.12
CA PRO A 25 -15.73 2.76 -4.44
C PRO A 25 -14.75 2.31 -5.53
N LYS A 26 -15.24 1.51 -6.48
CA LYS A 26 -14.42 1.08 -7.63
C LYS A 26 -14.23 2.25 -8.59
N GLU A 27 -13.03 2.80 -8.59
CA GLU A 27 -12.66 3.97 -9.39
C GLU A 27 -11.21 3.81 -9.85
N LYS A 28 -10.91 4.08 -11.11
CA LYS A 28 -9.54 4.08 -11.59
C LYS A 28 -8.82 5.35 -11.11
N ARG A 29 -8.26 5.28 -9.90
CA ARG A 29 -7.55 6.37 -9.25
C ARG A 29 -6.35 5.83 -8.51
N ASP A 30 -5.17 6.27 -8.92
CA ASP A 30 -3.89 5.89 -8.33
C ASP A 30 -3.28 7.06 -7.57
N MET A 31 -2.62 6.77 -6.44
CA MET A 31 -1.75 7.74 -5.79
C MET A 31 -0.52 7.97 -6.66
N PRO A 32 -0.15 9.23 -6.99
CA PRO A 32 1.10 9.48 -7.70
C PRO A 32 2.30 8.90 -6.95
N LEU A 33 3.20 8.22 -7.65
CA LEU A 33 4.32 7.50 -7.03
C LEU A 33 5.19 8.40 -6.15
N GLU A 34 5.47 9.62 -6.61
CA GLU A 34 6.23 10.61 -5.84
C GLU A 34 5.53 11.00 -4.53
N SER A 35 4.20 11.13 -4.54
CA SER A 35 3.42 11.40 -3.33
C SER A 35 3.46 10.21 -2.37
N ALA A 36 3.35 8.99 -2.88
CA ALA A 36 3.45 7.77 -2.08
C ALA A 36 4.84 7.62 -1.45
N ARG A 37 5.92 7.88 -2.21
CA ARG A 37 7.31 7.87 -1.72
C ARG A 37 7.51 8.92 -0.62
N CYS A 38 7.09 10.16 -0.86
CA CYS A 38 7.20 11.25 0.11
C CYS A 38 6.47 10.92 1.42
N LEU A 39 5.23 10.41 1.33
CA LEU A 39 4.48 9.97 2.51
C LEU A 39 5.21 8.85 3.25
N LEU A 40 5.71 7.85 2.52
CA LEU A 40 6.39 6.71 3.12
C LEU A 40 7.69 7.10 3.84
N ASP A 41 8.46 8.03 3.29
CA ASP A 41 9.64 8.59 3.96
C ASP A 41 9.27 9.39 5.23
N GLN A 42 8.14 10.11 5.22
CA GLN A 42 7.62 10.74 6.42
C GLN A 42 7.24 9.71 7.49
N LEU A 43 6.56 8.61 7.12
CA LEU A 43 6.19 7.55 8.06
C LEU A 43 7.43 6.94 8.74
N VAL A 44 8.49 6.68 7.96
CA VAL A 44 9.77 6.20 8.50
C VAL A 44 10.38 7.22 9.46
N LYS A 45 10.48 8.49 9.04
CA LYS A 45 11.08 9.56 9.83
C LYS A 45 10.38 9.74 11.18
N GLU A 46 9.05 9.65 11.18
CA GLU A 46 8.22 9.77 12.38
C GLU A 46 8.13 8.47 13.19
N GLN A 47 8.90 7.44 12.82
CA GLN A 47 8.96 6.14 13.50
C GLN A 47 7.59 5.45 13.61
N VAL A 48 6.76 5.59 12.58
CA VAL A 48 5.53 4.79 12.47
C VAL A 48 5.91 3.33 12.41
N PHE A 49 5.25 2.52 13.24
CA PHE A 49 5.63 1.12 13.41
C PHE A 49 5.28 0.27 12.19
N LYS A 50 4.12 0.54 11.56
CA LYS A 50 3.59 -0.32 10.50
C LYS A 50 2.79 0.45 9.43
N VAL A 51 2.98 0.06 8.17
CA VAL A 51 2.20 0.52 7.02
C VAL A 51 1.53 -0.67 6.32
N TYR A 52 0.25 -0.51 5.98
CA TYR A 52 -0.51 -1.44 5.14
C TYR A 52 -0.70 -0.81 3.77
N PHE A 53 -0.20 -1.46 2.73
CA PHE A 53 -0.57 -1.14 1.36
C PHE A 53 -1.92 -1.77 1.05
N THR A 54 -2.91 -0.94 0.76
CA THR A 54 -4.32 -1.33 0.58
C THR A 54 -4.98 -0.52 -0.54
N GLY A 55 -6.31 -0.61 -0.64
CA GLY A 55 -7.14 0.15 -1.55
C GLY A 55 -8.14 -0.75 -2.26
N GLY A 56 -8.25 -0.60 -3.58
CA GLY A 56 -8.91 -1.59 -4.43
C GLY A 56 -8.15 -2.92 -4.39
N GLU A 57 -7.30 -3.17 -5.39
CA GLU A 57 -6.31 -4.25 -5.35
C GLU A 57 -4.90 -3.67 -5.47
N PRO A 58 -4.09 -3.68 -4.39
CA PRO A 58 -2.77 -3.04 -4.41
C PRO A 58 -1.81 -3.66 -5.43
N LEU A 59 -1.96 -4.95 -5.80
CA LEU A 59 -1.12 -5.56 -6.84
C LEU A 59 -1.38 -5.00 -8.25
N LEU A 60 -2.46 -4.24 -8.47
CA LEU A 60 -2.68 -3.49 -9.71
C LEU A 60 -1.92 -2.16 -9.75
N TYR A 61 -1.41 -1.68 -8.60
CA TYR A 61 -0.70 -0.42 -8.52
C TYR A 61 0.74 -0.56 -9.08
N PRO A 62 1.11 0.14 -10.17
CA PRO A 62 2.40 -0.06 -10.83
C PRO A 62 3.62 0.22 -9.93
N GLY A 63 3.46 1.12 -8.96
CA GLY A 63 4.53 1.55 -8.06
C GLY A 63 4.68 0.72 -6.78
N LEU A 64 3.93 -0.37 -6.60
CA LEU A 64 3.90 -1.07 -5.31
C LEU A 64 5.27 -1.67 -4.96
N LEU A 65 5.90 -2.37 -5.89
CA LEU A 65 7.21 -2.99 -5.67
C LEU A 65 8.30 -1.96 -5.36
N ASP A 66 8.27 -0.84 -6.08
CA ASP A 66 9.13 0.32 -5.85
C ASP A 66 9.03 0.85 -4.41
N LEU A 67 7.80 0.98 -3.90
CA LEU A 67 7.55 1.42 -2.53
C LEU A 67 8.06 0.39 -1.51
N LEU A 68 7.76 -0.90 -1.70
CA LEU A 68 8.21 -1.99 -0.83
C LEU A 68 9.74 -2.07 -0.77
N GLN A 69 10.41 -1.96 -1.92
CA GLN A 69 11.87 -1.92 -1.99
C GLN A 69 12.43 -0.69 -1.27
N SER A 70 11.79 0.47 -1.38
CA SER A 70 12.27 1.71 -0.77
C SER A 70 12.29 1.69 0.76
N ILE A 71 11.53 0.79 1.40
CA ILE A 71 11.47 0.63 2.86
C ILE A 71 12.11 -0.65 3.39
N LYS A 72 12.66 -1.48 2.51
CA LYS A 72 13.39 -2.68 2.90
C LYS A 72 14.56 -2.31 3.81
N GLY A 73 14.61 -2.90 5.01
CA GLY A 73 15.64 -2.64 6.01
C GLY A 73 15.47 -1.33 6.81
N LYS A 74 14.41 -0.55 6.57
CA LYS A 74 14.05 0.59 7.42
C LYS A 74 13.28 0.10 8.66
N SER A 75 13.11 0.96 9.67
CA SER A 75 12.47 0.63 10.96
C SER A 75 10.94 0.48 10.90
N ILE A 76 10.34 0.43 9.70
CA ILE A 76 8.89 0.33 9.50
C ILE A 76 8.53 -1.05 8.97
N TRP A 77 7.50 -1.66 9.54
CA TRP A 77 6.95 -2.90 9.04
C TRP A 77 5.99 -2.62 7.89
N SER A 78 6.05 -3.43 6.83
CA SER A 78 5.10 -3.36 5.72
C SER A 78 4.25 -4.61 5.62
N LEU A 79 2.99 -4.42 5.22
CA LEU A 79 2.06 -5.50 4.88
C LEU A 79 1.29 -5.10 3.60
N VAL A 80 1.07 -6.06 2.71
CA VAL A 80 0.21 -5.87 1.52
C VAL A 80 -1.13 -6.57 1.77
N GLN A 81 -2.23 -5.82 1.68
CA GLN A 81 -3.58 -6.35 1.86
C GLN A 81 -4.21 -6.59 0.49
N THR A 82 -4.06 -7.81 -0.03
CA THR A 82 -4.46 -8.22 -1.39
C THR A 82 -5.63 -9.22 -1.37
N ASN A 83 -6.39 -9.29 -2.46
CA ASN A 83 -7.34 -10.37 -2.72
C ASN A 83 -6.69 -11.69 -3.16
N GLY A 84 -5.39 -11.68 -3.44
CA GLY A 84 -4.59 -12.87 -3.69
C GLY A 84 -4.62 -13.41 -5.13
N LEU A 85 -5.49 -12.90 -6.01
CA LEU A 85 -5.63 -13.44 -7.38
C LEU A 85 -4.46 -13.11 -8.32
N LEU A 86 -3.65 -12.12 -7.95
CA LEU A 86 -2.50 -11.66 -8.74
C LEU A 86 -1.16 -12.03 -8.09
N VAL A 87 -1.18 -12.82 -7.00
CA VAL A 87 0.05 -13.30 -6.37
C VAL A 87 0.66 -14.38 -7.26
N THR A 88 1.89 -14.15 -7.70
CA THR A 88 2.72 -15.08 -8.48
C THR A 88 3.98 -15.43 -7.71
N ASP A 89 4.74 -16.42 -8.21
CA ASP A 89 6.03 -16.82 -7.64
C ASP A 89 7.06 -15.68 -7.64
N ASP A 90 6.88 -14.64 -8.46
CA ASP A 90 7.76 -13.46 -8.47
C ASP A 90 7.67 -12.62 -7.18
N TYR A 91 6.63 -12.85 -6.37
CA TYR A 91 6.40 -12.18 -5.09
C TYR A 91 6.73 -13.05 -3.85
N ALA A 92 7.13 -14.32 -4.05
CA ALA A 92 7.49 -15.28 -2.99
C ALA A 92 8.99 -15.23 -2.64
#